data_AF-Q3ADA3-F1
#
_entry.id   AF-Q3ADA3-F1
#
_cell.length_a   1.000
_cell.length_b   1.000
_cell.length_c   1.000
_cell.angle_alpha   90.00
_cell.angle_beta   90.00
_cell.angle_gamma   90.00
#
_symmetry.space_group_name_H-M   'P 1'
#
loop_
_entity.id
_entity.type
_entity.pdbx_description
1 polymer ?
#
loop_
_entity_poly.entity_id
_entity_poly.type
_entity_poly.pdbx_seq_one_letter_code
_entity_poly.pdbx_strand_id
1 'polypeptide(L)' 'MAEKVIDLPLTIENVARVKEELGELNFKKIVFTTDQVDLAGWQLLKCLQLNYPDITIEIAKSPEIWEEFLELN' A
#
# COMPACT_ATOMS: atom_id res chain seq x y z
N MET A 1 -18.18 -1.03 8.90
CA MET A 1 -17.10 -0.64 7.97
C MET A 1 -15.91 -1.53 8.29
N ALA A 2 -15.29 -2.17 7.31
CA ALA A 2 -14.24 -3.16 7.54
C ALA A 2 -12.85 -2.53 7.41
N GLU A 3 -11.99 -2.80 8.39
CA GLU A 3 -10.55 -2.57 8.30
C GLU A 3 -9.90 -3.84 7.74
N LYS A 4 -9.03 -3.70 6.73
CA LYS A 4 -8.29 -4.83 6.18
C LYS A 4 -6.80 -4.59 6.35
N VAL A 5 -6.17 -5.43 7.16
CA VAL A 5 -4.72 -5.51 7.27
C VAL A 5 -4.24 -6.43 6.15
N ILE A 6 -3.37 -5.92 5.28
CA ILE A 6 -2.81 -6.64 4.14
C ILE A 6 -1.34 -6.87 4.41
N ASP A 7 -1.04 -8.05 4.94
CA ASP A 7 0.31 -8.51 5.20
C ASP A 7 0.96 -9.02 3.92
N LEU A 8 1.35 -8.07 3.06
CA LEU A 8 1.96 -8.35 1.78
C LEU A 8 3.07 -7.36 1.44
N PRO A 9 4.09 -7.82 0.69
CA PRO A 9 5.09 -6.96 0.07
C PRO A 9 4.46 -5.81 -0.73
N LEU A 10 5.05 -4.62 -0.68
CA LEU A 10 4.59 -3.47 -1.48
C LEU A 10 5.13 -3.59 -2.91
N THR A 11 4.58 -4.54 -3.66
CA THR A 11 4.90 -4.80 -5.07
C THR A 11 3.74 -4.40 -5.98
N ILE A 12 4.03 -4.16 -7.26
CA ILE A 12 3.01 -3.88 -8.29
C ILE A 12 1.85 -4.89 -8.22
N GLU A 13 2.17 -6.18 -8.18
CA GLU A 13 1.18 -7.26 -8.23
C GLU A 13 0.24 -7.22 -7.03
N ASN A 14 0.79 -7.03 -5.84
CA ASN A 14 -0.02 -6.96 -4.62
C ASN A 14 -0.89 -5.70 -4.63
N VAL A 15 -0.34 -4.56 -5.01
CA VAL A 15 -1.10 -3.29 -5.07
C VAL A 15 -2.20 -3.36 -6.14
N ALA A 16 -1.95 -4.00 -7.28
CA ALA A 16 -2.97 -4.26 -8.29
C ALA A 16 -4.10 -5.15 -7.75
N ARG A 17 -3.75 -6.22 -7.03
CA ARG A 17 -4.76 -7.09 -6.39
C ARG A 17 -5.59 -6.34 -5.36
N VAL A 18 -4.95 -5.48 -4.56
CA VAL A 18 -5.66 -4.61 -3.61
C VAL A 18 -6.64 -3.68 -4.32
N LYS A 19 -6.25 -3.10 -5.46
CA LYS A 19 -7.16 -2.29 -6.28
C LYS A 19 -8.40 -3.05 -6.72
N GLU A 20 -8.24 -4.28 -7.19
CA GLU A 20 -9.38 -5.12 -7.60
C GLU A 20 -10.30 -5.39 -6.42
N GLU A 21 -9.73 -5.76 -5.26
CA GLU A 21 -10.51 -5.99 -4.05
C GLU A 21 -11.20 -4.72 -3.54
N LEU A 22 -10.59 -3.54 -3.65
CA LEU A 22 -11.20 -2.25 -3.30
C LEU A 22 -12.41 -1.91 -4.17
N GLY A 23 -12.43 -2.38 -5.43
CA GLY A 23 -13.58 -2.21 -6.32
C GLY A 23 -14.80 -3.01 -5.84
N GLU A 24 -14.58 -4.14 -5.18
CA GLU A 24 -15.66 -5.02 -4.68
C GLU A 24 -15.99 -4.80 -3.20
N LEU A 25 -15.02 -4.31 -2.41
CA LEU A 25 -15.11 -4.22 -0.96
C LEU A 25 -14.88 -2.77 -0.51
N ASN A 26 -15.86 -2.23 0.22
CA ASN A 26 -15.84 -0.88 0.81
C ASN A 26 -14.85 -0.78 1.99
N PHE A 27 -13.56 -0.92 1.70
CA PHE A 27 -12.51 -0.78 2.70
C PHE A 27 -12.26 0.68 3.02
N LYS A 28 -12.09 0.97 4.31
CA LYS A 28 -11.68 2.30 4.78
C LYS A 28 -10.20 2.41 5.07
N LYS A 29 -9.54 1.28 5.30
CA LYS A 29 -8.15 1.26 5.71
C LYS A 29 -7.45 0.02 5.22
N ILE A 30 -6.27 0.22 4.65
CA ILE A 30 -5.34 -0.80 4.18
C ILE A 30 -4.02 -0.59 4.91
N VAL A 31 -3.53 -1.63 5.56
CA VAL A 31 -2.21 -1.62 6.18
C VAL A 31 -1.31 -2.56 5.43
N PHE A 32 -0.23 -2.06 4.83
CA PHE A 32 0.82 -2.87 4.20
C PHE A 32 1.94 -3.13 5.20
N THR A 33 2.04 -4.36 5.70
CA THR A 33 3.18 -4.82 6.50
C THR A 33 4.21 -5.45 5.58
N THR A 34 5.34 -4.78 5.39
CA THR A 34 6.36 -5.28 4.48
C THR A 34 7.73 -4.71 4.75
N ASP A 35 8.74 -5.55 4.68
CA ASP A 35 10.17 -5.24 4.67
C ASP A 35 10.71 -4.96 3.24
N GLN A 36 9.86 -4.97 2.22
CA GLN A 36 10.26 -4.70 0.83
C GLN A 36 9.34 -3.64 0.19
N VAL A 37 9.95 -2.62 -0.41
CA VAL A 37 9.29 -1.59 -1.22
C VAL A 37 9.88 -1.66 -2.62
N ASP A 38 9.04 -1.91 -3.62
CA ASP A 38 9.42 -1.66 -5.00
C ASP A 38 8.90 -0.29 -5.44
N LEU A 39 9.69 0.45 -6.21
CA LEU A 39 9.34 1.79 -6.71
C LEU A 39 8.00 1.78 -7.46
N ALA A 40 7.77 0.76 -8.27
CA ALA A 40 6.54 0.69 -9.04
C ALA A 40 5.33 0.30 -8.19
N GLY A 41 5.53 -0.52 -7.14
CA GLY A 41 4.51 -0.75 -6.11
C GLY A 41 4.13 0.54 -5.37
N TRP A 42 5.12 1.36 -5.03
CA TRP A 42 4.92 2.68 -4.41
C TRP A 42 4.17 3.66 -5.33
N GLN A 43 4.56 3.76 -6.59
CA GLN A 43 3.86 4.60 -7.57
C GLN A 43 2.40 4.18 -7.75
N LEU A 44 2.13 2.87 -7.83
CA LEU A 44 0.77 2.34 -7.90
C LEU A 44 -0.03 2.65 -6.64
N LEU A 45 0.58 2.56 -5.45
CA LEU A 45 -0.05 2.91 -4.19
C LEU A 45 -0.43 4.39 -4.16
N LYS A 46 0.44 5.28 -4.66
CA LYS A 46 0.13 6.71 -4.82
C LYS A 46 -1.04 6.94 -5.78
N CYS A 47 -1.06 6.24 -6.91
CA CYS A 47 -2.19 6.28 -7.84
C CYS A 47 -3.49 5.82 -7.18
N LEU A 48 -3.43 4.76 -6.36
CA LEU A 48 -4.56 4.26 -5.60
C LEU A 48 -5.08 5.29 -4.60
N GLN A 49 -4.18 5.92 -3.84
CA GLN A 49 -4.54 6.96 -2.87
C GLN A 49 -5.20 8.18 -3.52
N LEU A 50 -4.79 8.54 -4.74
CA LEU A 50 -5.41 9.61 -5.53
C LEU A 50 -6.82 9.24 -6.02
N ASN A 51 -7.02 7.99 -6.43
CA ASN A 51 -8.33 7.52 -6.92
C ASN A 51 -9.31 7.24 -5.78
N TYR A 52 -8.79 6.88 -4.59
CA TYR A 52 -9.57 6.52 -3.42
C TYR A 52 -9.12 7.33 -2.20
N PRO A 53 -9.41 8.65 -2.16
CA PRO A 53 -8.95 9.54 -1.10
C PRO A 53 -9.56 9.21 0.27
N ASP A 54 -10.70 8.52 0.29
CA ASP A 54 -11.37 8.06 1.52
C ASP A 54 -10.67 6.88 2.21
N ILE A 55 -9.67 6.28 1.57
CA ILE A 55 -9.00 5.08 2.06
C ILE A 55 -7.70 5.48 2.75
N THR A 56 -7.60 5.11 4.03
CA THR A 56 -6.38 5.30 4.82
C THR A 56 -5.39 4.19 4.47
N ILE A 57 -4.27 4.55 3.87
CA ILE A 57 -3.20 3.60 3.57
C ILE A 57 -2.08 3.81 4.58
N GLU A 58 -1.85 2.80 5.41
CA GLU A 58 -0.72 2.77 6.34
C GLU A 58 0.29 1.74 5.85
N ILE A 59 1.56 2.02 6.04
CA ILE A 59 2.63 1.09 5.71
C ILE A 59 3.34 0.81 7.02
N ALA A 60 3.03 -0.33 7.62
CA ALA A 60 3.62 -0.76 8.87
C ALA A 60 4.95 -1.45 8.55
N LYS A 61 6.07 -0.73 8.68
CA LYS A 61 7.41 -1.26 8.38
C LYS A 61 8.40 -0.97 9.49
N SER A 62 9.47 -1.77 9.50
CA SER A 62 10.74 -1.41 10.14
C SER A 62 11.27 -0.09 9.55
N PRO A 63 11.58 0.91 10.39
CA PRO A 63 11.94 2.27 9.95
C PRO A 63 13.16 2.33 9.01
N GLU A 64 14.10 1.40 9.16
CA GLU A 64 15.36 1.35 8.39
C GLU A 64 15.15 1.28 6.86
N ILE A 65 14.15 0.53 6.42
CA ILE A 65 13.87 0.31 4.99
C ILE A 65 13.15 1.52 4.39
N TRP A 66 12.44 2.27 5.23
CA TRP A 66 11.73 3.46 4.81
C TRP A 66 12.66 4.64 4.58
N GLU A 67 13.65 4.82 5.47
CA GLU A 67 14.69 5.84 5.30
C GLU A 67 15.52 5.57 4.05
N GLU A 68 15.97 4.31 3.84
CA GLU A 68 16.78 3.96 2.67
C GLU A 68 16.01 4.16 1.35
N PHE A 69 14.72 3.81 1.30
CA PHE A 69 13.89 4.03 0.10
C PHE A 69 13.68 5.52 -0.21
N LEU A 70 13.47 6.36 0.81
CA LEU A 70 13.32 7.81 0.67
C LEU A 70 14.63 8.52 0.30
N GLU A 71 15.78 8.00 0.73
CA GLU A 71 17.08 8.55 0.31
C GLU A 71 17.41 8.20 -1.15
N LEU A 72 16.90 7.07 -1.64
CA LEU A 72 17.14 6.59 -3.00
C LEU A 72 16.16 7.14 -4.06
N ASN A 73 15.07 7.83 -3.67
CA ASN A 73 14.01 8.30 -4.58
C ASN A 73 13.48 9.70 -4.22
#